data_AF-A0A1Y1X3G3-F1
#
_entry.id   AF-A0A1Y1X3G3-F1
#
_cell.length_a   1.000
_cell.length_b   1.000
_cell.length_c   1.000
_cell.angle_alpha   90.00
_cell.angle_beta   90.00
_cell.angle_gamma   90.00
#
_symmetry.space_group_name_H-M   'P 1'
#
loop_
_entity.id
_entity.type
_entity.pdbx_description
1 polymer ?
#
loop_
_entity_poly.entity_id
_entity_poly.type
_entity_poly.pdbx_seq_one_letter_code
_entity_poly.pdbx_strand_id
1 'polypeptide(L)'
;MKFFHLLFFVVIIISLQWETQHNFVNAAKTPENTYFPTNKEGYSVFYNPRTRKDDQVFYLYDKDVFSINKYPLKGCRYNPKNNAIYCEFKDNKGKSYRIKFPLIADEPYCKPTENNFIRIDSTRDELGRVPALHSLTGNEEYSRGFALSSKSCVFLAIINELYITKI
;
A
#
# COMPACT_ATOMS: atom_id res chain seq x y z
N MET A 1 -12.26 -25.60 57.68
CA MET A 1 -11.91 -25.91 56.27
C MET A 1 -12.75 -25.10 55.28
N LYS A 2 -12.86 -23.77 55.43
CA LYS A 2 -13.55 -22.88 54.47
C LYS A 2 -12.62 -21.80 53.91
N PHE A 3 -11.66 -21.36 54.74
CA PHE A 3 -10.66 -20.35 54.38
C PHE A 3 -9.64 -20.86 53.35
N PHE A 4 -9.20 -22.11 53.48
CA PHE A 4 -8.26 -22.72 52.52
C PHE A 4 -8.85 -22.84 51.12
N HIS A 5 -10.15 -23.14 50.98
CA HIS A 5 -10.79 -23.17 49.66
C HIS A 5 -10.86 -21.78 49.04
N LEU A 6 -11.16 -20.73 49.83
CA LEU A 6 -11.17 -19.36 49.35
C LEU A 6 -9.79 -18.92 48.83
N LEU A 7 -8.74 -19.27 49.57
CA LEU A 7 -7.36 -18.96 49.20
C LEU A 7 -6.94 -19.70 47.92
N PHE A 8 -7.39 -20.95 47.75
CA PHE A 8 -7.15 -21.74 46.55
C PHE A 8 -7.86 -21.13 45.31
N PHE A 9 -9.10 -20.66 45.45
CA PHE A 9 -9.82 -19.99 44.36
C PHE A 9 -9.16 -18.66 43.97
N VAL A 10 -8.67 -17.88 44.94
CA VAL A 10 -7.94 -16.64 44.67
C VAL A 10 -6.64 -16.91 43.91
N VAL A 11 -5.86 -17.92 44.31
CA VAL A 11 -4.63 -18.32 43.60
C VAL A 11 -4.95 -18.76 42.17
N ILE A 12 -5.98 -19.59 41.95
CA ILE A 12 -6.39 -20.06 40.61
C ILE A 12 -6.77 -18.87 39.71
N ILE A 13 -7.57 -17.92 40.21
CA ILE A 13 -8.00 -16.74 39.42
C ILE A 13 -6.79 -15.88 39.04
N ILE A 14 -5.85 -15.66 39.97
CA ILE A 14 -4.63 -14.88 39.70
C ILE A 14 -3.74 -15.59 38.67
N SER A 15 -3.56 -16.91 38.76
CA SER A 15 -2.78 -17.67 37.77
C SER A 15 -3.42 -17.72 36.38
N LEU A 16 -4.76 -17.82 36.30
CA LEU A 16 -5.48 -17.82 35.02
C LEU A 16 -5.42 -16.44 34.31
N GLN A 17 -5.47 -15.34 35.08
CA GLN A 17 -5.31 -14.00 34.50
C GLN A 17 -3.87 -13.73 34.04
N TRP A 18 -2.87 -14.34 34.69
CA TRP A 18 -1.47 -14.21 34.29
C TRP A 18 -1.14 -14.97 32.99
N GLU A 19 -1.64 -16.20 32.83
CA GLU A 19 -1.47 -16.96 31.59
C GLU A 19 -2.23 -16.34 30.40
N THR A 20 -3.41 -15.77 30.65
CA THR A 20 -4.18 -15.14 29.57
C THR A 20 -3.52 -13.86 29.07
N GLN A 21 -2.83 -13.08 29.92
CA GLN A 21 -2.07 -11.91 29.46
C GLN A 21 -0.78 -12.26 28.71
N HIS A 22 -0.10 -13.36 29.06
CA HIS A 22 1.11 -13.79 28.33
C HIS A 22 0.80 -14.52 27.00
N ASN A 23 -0.37 -15.16 26.88
CA ASN A 23 -0.79 -15.86 25.66
C ASN A 23 -1.42 -14.95 24.58
N PHE A 24 -1.56 -13.63 24.83
CA PHE A 24 -1.87 -12.66 23.77
C PHE A 24 -0.65 -12.27 22.92
N VAL A 25 0.51 -12.90 23.13
CA VAL A 25 1.69 -12.77 22.27
C VAL A 25 1.89 -14.05 21.45
N ASN A 26 0.85 -14.45 20.70
CA ASN A 26 1.00 -15.35 19.56
C ASN A 26 0.87 -14.55 18.26
N ALA A 27 1.97 -13.87 17.94
CA ALA A 27 2.35 -13.66 16.55
C ALA A 27 2.55 -15.02 15.87
N ALA A 28 2.34 -15.06 14.55
CA ALA A 28 2.58 -16.20 13.65
C ALA A 28 1.42 -17.20 13.45
N LYS A 29 0.25 -16.68 13.09
CA LYS A 29 -0.35 -17.18 11.84
C LYS A 29 -0.14 -16.10 10.79
N THR A 30 0.57 -16.48 9.75
CA THR A 30 0.74 -15.78 8.46
C THR A 30 -0.33 -14.72 8.20
N PRO A 31 0.02 -13.48 7.79
CA PRO A 31 -0.99 -12.58 7.26
C PRO A 31 -1.42 -13.15 5.90
N GLU A 32 -2.37 -14.08 5.89
CA GLU A 32 -2.96 -14.64 4.67
C GLU A 32 -3.93 -13.67 3.99
N ASN A 33 -4.09 -12.46 4.51
CA ASN A 33 -4.84 -11.40 3.86
C ASN A 33 -4.11 -10.09 4.11
N THR A 34 -3.37 -9.61 3.12
CA THR A 34 -2.90 -8.23 3.14
C THR A 34 -4.14 -7.36 3.03
N TYR A 35 -4.64 -6.85 4.14
CA TYR A 35 -5.61 -5.76 4.16
C TYR A 35 -4.84 -4.46 4.03
N PHE A 36 -5.31 -3.52 3.21
CA PHE A 36 -4.75 -2.19 3.18
C PHE A 36 -5.51 -1.30 4.18
N PRO A 37 -4.98 -1.10 5.41
CA PRO A 37 -5.70 -0.33 6.41
C PRO A 37 -5.93 1.10 5.92
N THR A 38 -7.17 1.56 6.04
CA THR A 38 -7.50 2.95 5.77
C THR A 38 -7.08 3.83 6.94
N ASN A 39 -6.45 4.96 6.64
CA ASN A 39 -6.30 6.01 7.64
C ASN A 39 -7.65 6.74 7.87
N LYS A 40 -7.71 7.65 8.86
CA LYS A 40 -8.92 8.45 9.17
C LYS A 40 -9.44 9.29 7.97
N GLU A 41 -8.61 9.48 6.95
CA GLU A 41 -8.91 10.24 5.74
C GLU A 41 -9.35 9.32 4.57
N GLY A 42 -9.36 7.99 4.76
CA GLY A 42 -9.83 7.01 3.78
C GLY A 42 -8.78 6.50 2.79
N TYR A 43 -7.48 6.73 3.07
CA TYR A 43 -6.39 6.26 2.22
C TYR A 43 -5.95 4.84 2.58
N SER A 44 -5.89 3.97 1.58
CA SER A 44 -5.40 2.59 1.71
C SER A 44 -3.95 2.51 1.26
N VAL A 45 -3.03 1.94 2.06
CA VAL A 45 -1.61 1.79 1.67
C VAL A 45 -1.47 0.89 0.43
N PHE A 46 -0.35 0.95 -0.29
CA PHE A 46 -0.13 0.22 -1.55
C PHE A 46 1.32 -0.26 -1.63
N TYR A 47 1.55 -1.54 -1.99
CA TYR A 47 2.88 -2.18 -1.99
C TYR A 47 3.12 -3.04 -3.24
N ASN A 48 4.38 -3.15 -3.68
CA ASN A 48 4.78 -4.02 -4.79
C ASN A 48 5.03 -5.46 -4.28
N PRO A 49 4.24 -6.46 -4.69
CA PRO A 49 4.38 -7.82 -4.17
C PRO A 49 5.56 -8.61 -4.76
N ARG A 50 6.25 -8.09 -5.80
CA ARG A 50 7.35 -8.80 -6.48
C ARG A 50 8.72 -8.53 -5.91
N THR A 51 8.91 -7.45 -5.17
CA THR A 51 10.19 -7.17 -4.50
C THR A 51 10.26 -7.88 -3.15
N ARG A 52 11.48 -8.03 -2.61
CA ARG A 52 11.70 -8.64 -1.28
C ARG A 52 10.79 -7.95 -0.26
N LYS A 53 10.36 -8.68 0.79
CA LYS A 53 9.42 -8.18 1.81
C LYS A 53 9.77 -6.78 2.35
N ASP A 54 11.05 -6.46 2.40
CA ASP A 54 11.56 -5.20 2.96
C ASP A 54 11.70 -4.07 1.91
N ASP A 55 11.63 -4.40 0.61
CA ASP A 55 11.88 -3.49 -0.53
C ASP A 55 10.65 -3.35 -1.44
N GLN A 56 9.42 -3.42 -0.89
CA GLN A 56 8.15 -3.35 -1.61
C GLN A 56 7.85 -1.98 -2.26
N VAL A 57 8.67 -1.59 -3.24
CA VAL A 57 8.73 -0.26 -3.84
C VAL A 57 8.37 -0.31 -5.32
N PHE A 58 7.52 0.62 -5.73
CA PHE A 58 7.32 0.98 -7.13
C PHE A 58 8.23 2.13 -7.52
N TYR A 59 8.51 2.31 -8.80
CA TYR A 59 9.42 3.36 -9.27
C TYR A 59 8.78 4.30 -10.28
N LEU A 60 9.10 5.58 -10.16
CA LEU A 60 8.96 6.55 -11.25
C LEU A 60 10.27 6.55 -12.04
N TYR A 61 10.17 6.34 -13.34
CA TYR A 61 11.32 6.41 -14.24
C TYR A 61 11.36 7.79 -14.89
N ASP A 62 12.52 8.41 -14.92
CA ASP A 62 12.75 9.68 -15.59
C ASP A 62 13.90 9.47 -16.57
N LYS A 63 13.61 9.62 -17.85
CA LYS A 63 14.59 9.33 -18.89
C LYS A 63 15.19 10.64 -19.33
N ASP A 64 16.42 10.94 -18.95
CA ASP A 64 17.21 11.96 -19.63
C ASP A 64 17.75 11.42 -20.97
N VAL A 65 18.20 12.29 -21.87
CA VAL A 65 18.82 11.93 -23.15
C VAL A 65 19.99 10.94 -22.95
N PHE A 66 20.68 11.04 -21.82
CA PHE A 66 21.89 10.27 -21.51
C PHE A 66 21.76 9.30 -20.33
N SER A 67 20.65 9.32 -19.57
CA SER A 67 20.53 8.50 -18.36
C SER A 67 19.09 8.14 -18.03
N ILE A 68 18.90 7.06 -17.28
CA ILE A 68 17.60 6.69 -16.74
C ILE A 68 17.68 6.85 -15.22
N ASN A 69 17.03 7.87 -14.71
CA ASN A 69 16.82 8.07 -13.29
C ASN A 69 15.67 7.17 -12.82
N LYS A 70 15.84 6.57 -11.64
CA LYS A 70 14.81 5.76 -11.00
C LYS A 70 14.52 6.34 -9.63
N TYR A 71 13.30 6.81 -9.41
CA TYR A 71 12.87 7.36 -8.14
C TYR A 71 11.99 6.35 -7.40
N PRO A 72 12.42 5.85 -6.23
CA PRO A 72 11.59 4.96 -5.43
C PRO A 72 10.38 5.72 -4.88
N LEU A 73 9.19 5.22 -5.20
CA LEU A 73 7.93 5.73 -4.70
C LEU A 73 7.68 5.21 -3.28
N LYS A 74 7.37 6.14 -2.38
CA LYS A 74 7.09 5.89 -0.97
C LYS A 74 5.68 6.36 -0.63
N GLY A 75 5.12 5.79 0.44
CA GLY A 75 3.83 6.23 0.96
C GLY A 75 2.69 6.14 -0.05
N CYS A 76 2.77 5.21 -1.01
CA CYS A 76 1.73 5.02 -2.01
C CYS A 76 0.40 4.67 -1.35
N ARG A 77 -0.65 5.41 -1.73
CA ARG A 77 -1.97 5.31 -1.13
C ARG A 77 -3.06 5.43 -2.19
N TYR A 78 -4.00 4.50 -2.20
CA TYR A 78 -5.22 4.59 -3.01
C TYR A 78 -6.27 5.45 -2.29
N ASN A 79 -6.89 6.37 -3.03
CA ASN A 79 -8.03 7.16 -2.58
C ASN A 79 -9.28 6.79 -3.41
N PRO A 80 -10.28 6.14 -2.80
CA PRO A 80 -11.49 5.73 -3.52
C PRO A 80 -12.40 6.90 -3.93
N LYS A 81 -12.37 8.04 -3.22
CA LYS A 81 -13.19 9.21 -3.56
C LYS A 81 -12.73 9.89 -4.85
N ASN A 82 -11.40 9.97 -5.03
CA ASN A 82 -10.79 10.60 -6.20
C ASN A 82 -10.43 9.58 -7.29
N ASN A 83 -10.69 8.30 -7.04
CA ASN A 83 -10.24 7.16 -7.83
C ASN A 83 -8.79 7.30 -8.32
N ALA A 84 -7.87 7.55 -7.39
CA ALA A 84 -6.48 7.87 -7.72
C ALA A 84 -5.51 7.28 -6.71
N ILE A 85 -4.30 6.97 -7.16
CA ILE A 85 -3.17 6.60 -6.31
C ILE A 85 -2.28 7.82 -6.11
N TYR A 86 -1.86 8.04 -4.87
CA TYR A 86 -0.95 9.11 -4.50
C TYR A 86 0.32 8.48 -3.93
N CYS A 87 1.48 8.86 -4.46
CA CYS A 87 2.78 8.45 -3.90
C CYS A 87 3.66 9.69 -3.70
N GLU A 88 4.75 9.51 -2.96
CA GLU A 88 5.76 10.54 -2.74
C GLU A 88 7.14 10.02 -3.10
N PHE A 89 8.03 10.88 -3.58
CA PHE A 89 9.41 10.52 -3.85
C PHE A 89 10.35 11.71 -3.63
N LYS A 90 11.65 11.43 -3.58
CA LYS A 90 12.69 12.46 -3.54
C LYS A 90 13.56 12.37 -4.80
N ASP A 91 13.93 13.53 -5.35
CA ASP A 91 14.92 13.59 -6.42
C ASP A 91 16.34 13.37 -5.87
N ASN A 92 17.32 13.32 -6.77
CA ASN A 92 18.74 13.17 -6.42
C ASN A 92 19.29 14.36 -5.61
N LYS A 93 18.57 15.49 -5.56
CA LYS A 93 18.90 16.70 -4.79
C LYS A 93 18.17 16.74 -3.44
N GLY A 94 17.42 15.68 -3.10
CA GLY A 94 16.65 15.56 -1.86
C GLY A 94 15.34 16.36 -1.83
N LYS A 95 14.95 17.00 -2.94
CA LYS A 95 13.66 17.71 -3.04
C LYS A 95 12.54 16.69 -3.06
N SER A 96 11.46 17.01 -2.35
CA SER A 96 10.33 16.09 -2.19
C SER A 96 9.23 16.43 -3.20
N TYR A 97 8.60 15.38 -3.71
CA TYR A 97 7.55 15.48 -4.72
C TYR A 97 6.40 14.55 -4.35
N ARG A 98 5.19 14.93 -4.76
CA ARG A 98 4.00 14.10 -4.73
C ARG A 98 3.57 13.82 -6.16
N ILE A 99 3.23 12.56 -6.42
CA ILE A 99 2.69 12.10 -7.70
C ILE A 99 1.26 11.59 -7.49
N LYS A 100 0.35 12.00 -8.38
CA LYS A 100 -1.03 11.49 -8.46
C LYS A 100 -1.18 10.72 -9.77
N PHE A 101 -1.72 9.52 -9.66
CA PHE A 101 -2.08 8.64 -10.76
C PHE A 101 -3.61 8.45 -10.76
N PRO A 102 -4.36 9.20 -11.58
CA PRO A 102 -5.77 8.91 -11.77
C PRO A 102 -5.96 7.54 -12.40
N LEU A 103 -6.95 6.81 -11.92
CA LEU A 103 -7.31 5.52 -12.46
C LEU A 103 -8.54 5.67 -13.36
N ILE A 104 -8.43 5.15 -14.56
CA ILE A 104 -9.57 4.81 -15.40
C ILE A 104 -9.93 3.36 -15.05
N ALA A 105 -11.17 3.17 -14.61
CA ALA A 105 -11.73 1.84 -14.43
C ALA A 105 -12.39 1.46 -15.75
N ASP A 106 -11.82 0.48 -16.46
CA ASP A 106 -12.43 0.01 -17.71
C ASP A 106 -13.62 -0.90 -17.41
N GLU A 107 -13.54 -1.79 -16.41
CA GLU A 107 -14.67 -2.64 -15.98
C GLU A 107 -14.52 -3.09 -14.53
N PRO A 108 -15.38 -2.66 -13.58
CA PRO A 108 -15.44 -3.27 -12.27
C PRO A 108 -16.34 -4.51 -12.28
N TYR A 109 -15.78 -5.70 -12.07
CA TYR A 109 -16.55 -6.82 -11.49
C TYR A 109 -16.92 -6.54 -10.01
N CYS A 110 -16.26 -5.58 -9.37
CA CYS A 110 -16.66 -4.98 -8.08
C CYS A 110 -16.14 -3.54 -7.93
N LYS A 111 -16.77 -2.76 -7.06
CA LYS A 111 -16.33 -1.39 -6.73
C LYS A 111 -15.15 -1.42 -5.72
N PRO A 112 -14.12 -0.57 -5.90
CA PRO A 112 -13.00 -0.44 -4.95
C PRO A 112 -13.37 0.01 -3.53
N THR A 113 -14.64 0.31 -3.28
CA THR A 113 -15.17 0.76 -1.99
C THR A 113 -14.94 -0.24 -0.85
N GLU A 114 -14.64 -1.51 -1.15
CA GLU A 114 -14.48 -2.55 -0.14
C GLU A 114 -13.08 -2.65 0.46
N ASN A 115 -12.04 -1.96 -0.06
CA ASN A 115 -10.67 -1.91 0.52
C ASN A 115 -10.05 -3.26 0.95
N ASN A 116 -10.56 -4.38 0.43
CA ASN A 116 -10.16 -5.74 0.80
C ASN A 116 -9.16 -6.34 -0.20
N PHE A 117 -8.42 -5.50 -0.93
CA PHE A 117 -7.46 -5.98 -1.93
C PHE A 117 -6.27 -6.65 -1.24
N ILE A 118 -5.98 -7.88 -1.65
CA ILE A 118 -4.97 -8.79 -1.09
C ILE A 118 -3.67 -8.72 -1.90
N ARG A 119 -3.76 -8.40 -3.20
CA ARG A 119 -2.61 -8.42 -4.11
C ARG A 119 -2.73 -7.38 -5.22
N ILE A 120 -1.57 -6.93 -5.69
CA ILE A 120 -1.42 -6.03 -6.83
C ILE A 120 -0.63 -6.76 -7.91
N ASP A 121 -1.30 -7.18 -8.97
CA ASP A 121 -0.63 -7.80 -10.10
C ASP A 121 -0.18 -6.74 -11.09
N SER A 122 1.06 -6.30 -10.90
CA SER A 122 1.80 -5.51 -11.87
C SER A 122 2.94 -6.35 -12.43
N THR A 123 3.06 -6.41 -13.76
CA THR A 123 4.13 -7.18 -14.43
C THR A 123 5.50 -6.50 -14.38
N ARG A 124 5.57 -5.22 -13.97
CA ARG A 124 6.83 -4.47 -13.81
C ARG A 124 6.82 -3.62 -12.52
N ASP A 125 7.99 -3.15 -12.11
CA ASP A 125 8.23 -2.29 -10.94
C ASP A 125 7.97 -0.79 -11.21
N GLU A 126 8.03 -0.36 -12.48
CA GLU A 126 7.66 0.99 -12.90
C GLU A 126 6.17 1.26 -12.57
N LEU A 127 5.80 2.47 -12.16
CA LEU A 127 4.41 2.90 -11.98
C LEU A 127 4.13 4.24 -12.68
N GLY A 128 5.17 4.88 -13.21
CA GLY A 128 5.10 6.10 -13.99
C GLY A 128 6.39 6.32 -14.77
N ARG A 129 6.31 7.15 -15.80
CA ARG A 129 7.47 7.59 -16.57
C ARG A 129 7.37 9.06 -16.96
N VAL A 130 8.44 9.81 -16.77
CA VAL A 130 8.64 11.15 -17.35
C VAL A 130 9.48 11.00 -18.62
N PRO A 131 9.01 11.49 -19.78
CA PRO A 131 9.77 11.48 -21.03
C PRO A 131 11.04 12.33 -20.97
N ALA A 132 11.93 12.12 -21.95
CA ALA A 132 13.13 12.94 -22.06
C ALA A 132 12.82 14.39 -22.39
N LEU A 133 13.61 15.29 -21.81
CA LEU A 133 13.51 16.75 -21.98
C LEU A 133 12.25 17.37 -21.35
N HIS A 134 11.39 16.56 -20.72
CA HIS A 134 10.24 17.06 -19.98
C HIS A 134 10.64 17.45 -18.56
N SER A 135 9.91 18.40 -17.98
CA SER A 135 10.13 18.76 -16.58
C SER A 135 9.60 17.67 -15.66
N LEU A 136 10.33 17.42 -14.57
CA LEU A 136 9.89 16.47 -13.54
C LEU A 136 8.52 16.81 -12.92
N THR A 137 8.12 18.09 -12.94
CA THR A 137 6.81 18.55 -12.49
C THR A 137 5.87 18.80 -13.67
N GLY A 138 4.57 18.60 -13.47
CA GLY A 138 3.57 18.80 -14.51
C GLY A 138 2.72 17.56 -14.73
N ASN A 139 2.09 17.50 -15.90
CA ASN A 139 1.22 16.41 -16.30
C ASN A 139 1.91 15.65 -17.42
N GLU A 140 1.96 14.33 -17.32
CA GLU A 140 2.53 13.46 -18.35
C GLU A 140 1.55 12.37 -18.72
N GLU A 141 1.44 12.08 -20.01
CA GLU A 141 0.70 10.92 -20.49
C GLU A 141 1.45 9.64 -20.13
N TYR A 142 0.74 8.68 -19.56
CA TYR A 142 1.32 7.41 -19.14
C TYR A 142 0.24 6.34 -19.08
N SER A 143 0.23 5.39 -20.00
CA SER A 143 -0.73 4.29 -19.97
C SER A 143 -0.16 3.04 -19.31
N ARG A 144 -0.85 2.56 -18.26
CA ARG A 144 -0.49 1.30 -17.61
C ARG A 144 -1.65 0.64 -16.87
N GLY A 145 -1.90 -0.61 -17.23
CA GLY A 145 -2.78 -1.51 -16.48
C GLY A 145 -2.10 -2.20 -15.30
N PHE A 146 -2.84 -2.37 -14.21
CA PHE A 146 -2.52 -3.31 -13.14
C PHE A 146 -3.82 -3.86 -12.55
N ALA A 147 -3.77 -5.06 -11.97
CA ALA A 147 -4.93 -5.65 -11.31
C ALA A 147 -4.80 -5.52 -9.78
N LEU A 148 -5.86 -5.06 -9.12
CA LEU A 148 -6.04 -5.11 -7.68
C LEU A 148 -6.97 -6.28 -7.36
N SER A 149 -6.41 -7.33 -6.76
CA SER A 149 -7.13 -8.58 -6.50
C SER A 149 -7.50 -8.65 -5.02
N SER A 150 -8.77 -8.82 -4.70
CA SER A 150 -9.30 -9.25 -3.40
C SER A 150 -9.68 -10.75 -3.43
N LYS A 151 -10.19 -11.26 -2.31
CA LYS A 151 -10.66 -12.66 -2.20
C LYS A 151 -11.83 -12.99 -3.14
N SER A 152 -12.66 -12.00 -3.44
CA SER A 152 -13.92 -12.14 -4.18
C SER A 152 -13.97 -11.29 -5.44
N CYS A 153 -12.91 -10.53 -5.75
CA CYS A 153 -12.93 -9.58 -6.85
C CYS A 153 -11.55 -9.33 -7.44
N VAL A 154 -11.51 -9.02 -8.72
CA VAL A 154 -10.36 -8.42 -9.39
C VAL A 154 -10.80 -7.09 -9.99
N PHE A 155 -10.17 -6.00 -9.56
CA PHE A 155 -10.36 -4.67 -10.10
C PHE A 155 -9.21 -4.35 -11.05
N LEU A 156 -9.52 -4.22 -12.34
CA LEU A 156 -8.54 -3.80 -13.34
C LEU A 156 -8.49 -2.28 -13.36
N ALA A 157 -7.31 -1.74 -13.06
CA ALA A 157 -7.05 -0.32 -13.03
C ALA A 157 -6.11 0.05 -14.17
N ILE A 158 -6.43 1.13 -14.89
CA ILE A 158 -5.56 1.70 -15.91
C ILE A 158 -5.18 3.11 -15.47
N ILE A 159 -3.88 3.38 -15.33
CA ILE A 159 -3.35 4.76 -15.27
C ILE A 159 -3.25 5.23 -16.70
N ASN A 160 -3.70 6.45 -17.01
CA ASN A 160 -3.48 7.06 -18.33
C ASN A 160 -2.64 8.34 -18.29
N GLU A 161 -2.42 8.87 -17.11
CA GLU A 161 -1.68 10.10 -16.89
C GLU A 161 -1.11 10.12 -15.48
N LEU A 162 -0.08 10.94 -15.28
CA LEU A 162 0.50 11.22 -13.98
C LEU A 162 0.66 12.72 -13.79
N TYR A 163 0.53 13.15 -12.54
CA TYR A 163 0.62 14.55 -12.14
C TYR A 163 1.67 14.66 -11.04
N ILE A 164 2.74 15.42 -11.28
CA ILE A 164 3.82 15.59 -10.32
C ILE A 164 3.86 17.03 -9.81
N THR A 165 3.77 17.18 -8.50
CA THR A 165 3.88 18.47 -7.79
C THR A 165 5.01 18.43 -6.78
N LYS A 166 5.70 19.55 -6.61
CA LYS A 166 6.71 19.74 -5.56
C LYS A 166 6.01 19.98 -4.22
N ILE A 167 6.54 19.41 -3.14
CA ILE A 167 6.05 19.59 -1.75
C ILE A 167 7.13 20.21 -0.84
#